data_AF-A0A0R2TFV1-F1
#
_entry.id   AF-A0A0R2TFV1-F1
#
_cell.length_a   1.000
_cell.length_b   1.000
_cell.length_c   1.000
_cell.angle_alpha   90.00
_cell.angle_beta   90.00
_cell.angle_gamma   90.00
#
_symmetry.space_group_name_H-M   'P 1'
#
loop_
_entity.id
_entity.type
_entity.pdbx_description
1 polymer ?
#
loop_
_entity_poly.entity_id
_entity_poly.type
_entity_poly.pdbx_seq_one_letter_code
_entity_poly.pdbx_strand_id
1 'polypeptide(L)'
;MLTLTLAPKTALHIVPVGAKLLALMLFGLALGFAPSWPWVLAAVLAVAVLYGAMGLKFAWRGFQLLRPLWPFLLVLALWHGFTDTKLLGLMIAGKLVAMVALANCVTLTSRFDALLSVIERLFTPFKKLGFSPEILALTLALVVRFTPVLLD
;
A
#
# COMPACT_ATOMS: atom_id res chain seq x y z
N MET A 1 26.54 -13.04 3.99
CA MET A 1 25.75 -13.84 4.96
C MET A 1 24.29 -13.75 4.60
N LEU A 2 23.90 -14.67 3.70
CA LEU A 2 22.68 -14.68 2.91
C LEU A 2 21.75 -15.83 3.37
N THR A 3 21.41 -15.88 4.66
CA THR A 3 20.69 -17.04 5.23
C THR A 3 19.44 -16.72 6.06
N LEU A 4 18.94 -15.48 6.05
CA LEU A 4 17.68 -15.12 6.71
C LEU A 4 16.50 -14.95 5.73
N THR A 5 16.44 -15.75 4.67
CA THR A 5 15.31 -15.77 3.72
C THR A 5 14.22 -16.76 4.10
N LEU A 6 13.88 -16.86 5.39
CA LEU A 6 12.61 -17.46 5.83
C LEU A 6 11.61 -16.37 6.17
N ALA A 7 11.44 -15.39 5.28
CA ALA A 7 10.17 -14.70 5.18
C ALA A 7 9.20 -15.72 4.55
N PRO A 8 8.10 -16.11 5.25
CA PRO A 8 7.23 -17.17 4.76
C PRO A 8 6.81 -16.85 3.32
N LYS A 9 6.97 -17.83 2.42
CA LYS A 9 6.52 -17.74 1.03
C LYS A 9 5.01 -17.53 1.02
N THR A 10 4.56 -16.29 1.07
CA THR A 10 3.17 -15.94 0.82
C THR A 10 2.92 -15.98 -0.69
N ALA A 11 1.75 -16.47 -1.12
CA ALA A 11 1.38 -16.62 -2.53
C ALA A 11 1.55 -15.34 -3.38
N LEU A 12 1.54 -14.17 -2.74
CA LEU A 12 1.74 -12.86 -3.38
C LEU A 12 3.20 -12.57 -3.75
N HIS A 13 4.17 -13.38 -3.33
CA HIS A 13 5.58 -13.19 -3.69
C HIS A 13 5.83 -13.43 -5.19
N ILE A 14 4.98 -14.24 -5.82
CA ILE A 14 5.08 -14.62 -7.24
C ILE A 14 4.57 -13.48 -8.15
N VAL A 15 3.76 -12.56 -7.63
CA VAL A 15 3.17 -11.48 -8.42
C VAL A 15 4.18 -10.33 -8.57
N PRO A 16 4.48 -9.88 -9.81
CA PRO A 16 5.42 -8.79 -10.04
C PRO A 16 4.93 -7.51 -9.36
N VAL A 17 5.87 -6.76 -8.76
CA VAL A 17 5.56 -5.52 -8.01
C VAL A 17 4.81 -4.51 -8.87
N GLY A 18 5.14 -4.40 -10.15
CA GLY A 18 4.39 -3.53 -11.08
C GLY A 18 2.90 -3.87 -11.18
N ALA A 19 2.53 -5.15 -11.17
CA ALA A 19 1.12 -5.56 -11.19
C ALA A 19 0.41 -5.23 -9.86
N LYS A 20 1.11 -5.32 -8.73
CA LYS A 20 0.56 -4.93 -7.42
C LYS A 20 0.31 -3.43 -7.35
N LEU A 21 1.25 -2.63 -7.85
CA LEU A 21 1.10 -1.17 -7.90
C LEU A 21 -0.03 -0.75 -8.85
N LEU A 22 -0.16 -1.40 -10.01
CA LEU A 22 -1.29 -1.20 -10.91
C LEU A 22 -2.61 -1.61 -10.27
N ALA A 23 -2.65 -2.75 -9.57
CA ALA A 23 -3.85 -3.18 -8.84
C ALA A 23 -4.24 -2.17 -7.76
N LEU A 24 -3.27 -1.64 -7.02
CA LEU A 24 -3.50 -0.59 -6.02
C LEU A 24 -4.03 0.70 -6.67
N MET A 25 -3.45 1.11 -7.80
CA MET A 25 -3.89 2.28 -8.55
C MET A 25 -5.33 2.11 -9.05
N LEU A 26 -5.63 0.98 -9.70
CA LEU A 26 -6.96 0.67 -10.22
C LEU A 26 -7.99 0.55 -9.10
N PHE A 27 -7.61 -0.07 -7.98
CA PHE A 27 -8.47 -0.16 -6.80
C PHE A 27 -8.78 1.22 -6.24
N GLY A 28 -7.78 2.08 -6.05
CA GLY A 28 -7.98 3.45 -5.59
C GLY A 28 -8.87 4.26 -6.53
N LEU A 29 -8.69 4.10 -7.84
CA LEU A 29 -9.52 4.76 -8.85
C LEU A 29 -10.97 4.28 -8.77
N ALA A 30 -11.20 2.96 -8.74
CA ALA A 30 -12.53 2.37 -8.60
C ALA A 30 -13.22 2.81 -7.30
N LEU A 31 -12.49 2.88 -6.20
CA LEU A 31 -12.98 3.35 -4.91
C LEU A 31 -13.33 4.85 -4.92
N GLY A 32 -12.55 5.65 -5.66
CA GLY A 32 -12.81 7.07 -5.88
C GLY A 32 -14.14 7.30 -6.60
N PHE A 33 -14.37 6.57 -7.69
CA PHE A 33 -15.61 6.64 -8.47
C PHE A 33 -16.80 5.90 -7.86
N ALA A 34 -16.63 5.16 -6.76
CA ALA A 34 -17.70 4.41 -6.11
C ALA A 34 -18.79 5.37 -5.56
N PRO A 35 -20.02 5.33 -6.11
CA PRO A 35 -21.08 6.30 -5.77
C PRO A 35 -21.94 5.88 -4.57
N SER A 36 -21.91 4.59 -4.19
CA SER A 36 -22.79 4.05 -3.16
C SER A 36 -22.03 3.22 -2.11
N TRP A 37 -22.64 3.13 -0.92
CA TRP A 37 -22.06 2.47 0.24
C TRP A 37 -21.79 0.96 0.05
N PRO A 38 -22.59 0.20 -0.74
CA PRO A 38 -22.33 -1.23 -0.94
C PRO A 38 -21.02 -1.49 -1.67
N TRP A 39 -20.60 -0.60 -2.58
CA TRP A 39 -19.29 -0.72 -3.25
C TRP A 39 -18.13 -0.57 -2.27
N VAL A 40 -18.25 0.37 -1.33
CA VAL A 40 -17.24 0.57 -0.28
C VAL A 40 -17.20 -0.65 0.63
N LEU A 41 -18.35 -1.19 1.03
CA LEU A 41 -18.41 -2.42 1.83
C LEU A 41 -17.78 -3.61 1.10
N ALA A 42 -18.13 -3.81 -0.17
CA ALA A 42 -17.56 -4.87 -1.01
C ALA A 42 -16.04 -4.74 -1.13
N ALA A 43 -15.53 -3.53 -1.26
CA ALA A 43 -14.09 -3.26 -1.31
C ALA A 43 -13.39 -3.60 0.02
N VAL A 44 -13.96 -3.18 1.16
CA VAL A 44 -13.45 -3.54 2.49
C VAL A 44 -13.43 -5.07 2.68
N LEU A 45 -14.51 -5.75 2.28
CA LEU A 45 -14.60 -7.21 2.37
C LEU A 45 -13.57 -7.90 1.47
N ALA A 46 -13.39 -7.43 0.23
CA ALA A 46 -12.38 -7.97 -0.68
C ALA A 46 -10.97 -7.86 -0.09
N VAL A 47 -10.64 -6.71 0.52
CA VAL A 47 -9.35 -6.51 1.20
C VAL A 47 -9.23 -7.44 2.42
N ALA A 48 -10.29 -7.59 3.22
CA ALA A 48 -10.29 -8.50 4.37
C ALA A 48 -10.07 -9.96 3.95
N VAL A 49 -10.71 -10.41 2.86
CA VAL A 49 -10.51 -11.76 2.29
C VAL A 49 -9.07 -11.93 1.80
N LEU A 50 -8.50 -10.94 1.13
CA LEU A 50 -7.08 -10.97 0.71
C LEU A 50 -6.13 -11.11 1.91
N TYR A 51 -6.38 -10.38 2.99
CA TYR A 51 -5.61 -10.49 4.23
C TYR A 51 -5.78 -11.87 4.89
N GLY A 52 -6.99 -12.44 4.87
CA GLY A 52 -7.26 -13.80 5.33
C GLY A 52 -6.51 -14.85 4.53
N ALA A 53 -6.48 -14.72 3.20
CA ALA A 53 -5.76 -15.62 2.29
C ALA A 53 -4.23 -15.56 2.47
N MET A 54 -3.69 -14.44 2.96
CA MET A 54 -2.27 -14.27 3.30
C MET A 54 -1.90 -14.86 4.68
N GLY A 55 -2.89 -15.23 5.50
CA GLY A 55 -2.72 -15.85 6.82
C GLY A 55 -2.86 -14.88 8.01
N LEU A 56 -3.30 -15.42 9.16
CA LEU A 56 -3.62 -14.65 10.37
C LEU A 56 -2.47 -13.75 10.88
N LYS A 57 -1.23 -14.23 10.83
CA LYS A 57 -0.06 -13.46 11.27
C LYS A 57 0.16 -12.22 10.40
N PHE A 58 -0.16 -12.30 9.10
CA PHE A 58 -0.07 -11.18 8.18
C PHE A 58 -1.23 -10.20 8.39
N ALA A 59 -2.45 -10.71 8.59
CA ALA A 59 -3.62 -9.90 8.96
C ALA A 59 -3.38 -9.08 10.23
N TRP A 60 -2.79 -9.68 11.26
CA TRP A 60 -2.47 -8.97 12.51
C TRP A 60 -1.47 -7.83 12.31
N ARG A 61 -0.40 -8.04 11.53
CA ARG A 61 0.54 -6.96 11.17
C ARG A 61 -0.14 -5.87 10.36
N GLY A 62 -0.98 -6.23 9.40
CA GLY A 62 -1.77 -5.26 8.63
C GLY A 62 -2.65 -4.40 9.52
N PHE A 63 -3.30 -5.00 10.52
CA PHE A 63 -4.12 -4.30 11.49
C PHE A 63 -3.29 -3.34 12.36
N GLN A 64 -2.09 -3.74 12.79
CA GLN A 64 -1.19 -2.85 13.54
C GLN A 64 -0.79 -1.61 12.73
N LEU A 65 -0.60 -1.74 11.42
CA LEU A 65 -0.30 -0.61 10.54
C LEU A 65 -1.50 0.33 10.33
N LEU A 66 -2.71 -0.08 10.68
CA LEU A 66 -3.89 0.79 10.70
C LEU A 66 -4.01 1.60 11.99
N ARG A 67 -3.23 1.31 13.04
CA ARG A 67 -3.28 2.06 14.31
C ARG A 67 -3.06 3.57 14.16
N PRO A 68 -2.11 4.07 13.33
CA PRO A 68 -1.95 5.50 13.10
C PRO A 68 -3.18 6.16 12.46
N LEU A 69 -4.07 5.38 11.83
CA LEU A 69 -5.31 5.87 11.23
C LEU A 69 -6.40 6.16 12.28
N TRP A 70 -6.30 5.58 13.48
CA TRP A 70 -7.29 5.72 14.54
C TRP A 70 -7.65 7.17 14.89
N PRO A 71 -6.70 8.10 15.13
CA PRO A 71 -7.04 9.50 15.41
C PRO A 71 -7.83 10.14 14.26
N PHE A 72 -7.51 9.80 13.01
CA PHE A 72 -8.22 10.34 11.85
C PHE A 72 -9.65 9.81 11.76
N LEU A 73 -9.86 8.50 11.99
CA LEU A 73 -11.18 7.89 12.05
C LEU A 73 -12.03 8.47 13.20
N LEU A 74 -11.40 8.76 14.33
CA LEU A 74 -12.06 9.36 15.50
C LEU A 74 -12.55 10.78 15.19
N VAL A 75 -11.71 11.62 14.56
CA VAL A 75 -12.11 12.95 14.09
C VAL A 75 -13.27 12.85 13.09
N LEU A 76 -13.20 11.91 12.15
CA LEU A 76 -14.26 11.70 11.16
C LEU A 76 -15.59 11.30 11.82
N ALA A 77 -15.53 10.41 12.81
CA ALA A 77 -16.69 9.91 13.54
C ALA A 77 -17.34 11.01 14.38
N LEU A 78 -16.53 11.84 15.06
CA LEU A 78 -17.03 13.01 15.79
C LEU A 78 -17.71 13.98 14.83
N TRP A 79 -17.01 14.39 13.76
CA TRP A 79 -17.53 15.35 12.79
C TRP A 79 -18.86 14.90 12.16
N HIS A 80 -18.92 13.68 11.65
CA HIS A 80 -20.14 13.15 11.01
C HIS A 80 -21.23 12.76 12.01
N GLY A 81 -20.86 12.53 13.28
CA GLY A 81 -21.80 12.38 14.39
C GLY A 81 -22.52 13.70 14.69
N PHE A 82 -21.78 14.83 14.67
CA PHE A 82 -22.37 16.16 14.85
C PHE A 82 -23.17 16.66 13.64
N THR A 83 -22.80 16.23 12.43
CA THR A 83 -23.41 16.74 11.18
C THR A 83 -24.62 15.90 10.72
N ASP A 84 -25.03 14.88 11.48
CA ASP A 84 -26.04 13.86 11.11
C ASP A 84 -25.82 13.17 9.73
N THR A 85 -24.64 13.34 9.13
CA THR A 85 -24.22 12.73 7.86
C THR A 85 -23.52 11.39 8.09
N LYS A 86 -24.09 10.54 8.95
CA LYS A 86 -23.50 9.27 9.40
C LYS A 86 -23.08 8.36 8.24
N LEU A 87 -23.91 8.29 7.20
CA LEU A 87 -23.71 7.44 6.04
C LEU A 87 -22.52 7.89 5.18
N LEU A 88 -22.33 9.21 5.05
CA LEU A 88 -21.19 9.82 4.35
C LEU A 88 -19.89 9.60 5.13
N GLY A 89 -19.92 9.76 6.45
CA GLY A 89 -18.77 9.49 7.32
C GLY A 89 -18.33 8.03 7.25
N LEU A 90 -19.29 7.09 7.26
CA LEU A 90 -19.01 5.67 7.12
C LEU A 90 -18.42 5.34 5.75
N MET A 91 -18.92 5.95 4.67
CA MET A 91 -18.34 5.78 3.33
C MET A 91 -16.88 6.25 3.31
N ILE A 92 -16.58 7.46 3.80
CA ILE A 92 -15.21 7.99 3.79
C ILE A 92 -14.29 7.12 4.65
N ALA A 93 -14.72 6.77 5.86
CA ALA A 93 -13.96 5.89 6.76
C ALA A 93 -13.68 4.52 6.10
N GLY A 94 -14.69 3.91 5.49
CA GLY A 94 -14.53 2.64 4.78
C GLY A 94 -13.57 2.74 3.59
N LYS A 95 -13.64 3.85 2.82
CA LYS A 95 -12.72 4.10 1.71
C LYS A 95 -11.27 4.22 2.19
N LEU A 96 -11.05 4.99 3.26
CA LEU A 96 -9.73 5.15 3.87
C LEU A 96 -9.17 3.83 4.39
N VAL A 97 -9.97 3.08 5.14
CA VAL A 97 -9.54 1.78 5.69
C VAL A 97 -9.21 0.80 4.57
N ALA A 98 -10.06 0.65 3.56
CA ALA A 98 -9.81 -0.26 2.44
C ALA A 98 -8.54 0.12 1.67
N MET A 99 -8.36 1.40 1.35
CA MET A 99 -7.22 1.88 0.57
C MET A 99 -5.91 1.73 1.36
N VAL A 100 -5.90 2.14 2.63
CA VAL A 100 -4.71 2.06 3.47
C VAL A 100 -4.37 0.60 3.78
N ALA A 101 -5.35 -0.25 4.04
CA ALA A 101 -5.11 -1.68 4.21
C ALA A 101 -4.53 -2.30 2.94
N LEU A 102 -5.08 -2.02 1.76
CA LEU A 102 -4.52 -2.55 0.52
C LEU A 102 -3.09 -2.01 0.26
N ALA A 103 -2.85 -0.72 0.49
CA ALA A 103 -1.53 -0.12 0.39
C ALA A 103 -0.52 -0.79 1.33
N ASN A 104 -0.89 -1.00 2.59
CA ASN A 104 -0.05 -1.71 3.56
C ASN A 104 0.24 -3.15 3.14
N CYS A 105 -0.72 -3.85 2.55
CA CYS A 105 -0.51 -5.18 1.98
C CYS A 105 0.54 -5.15 0.86
N VAL A 106 0.47 -4.17 -0.05
CA VAL A 106 1.47 -3.97 -1.10
C VAL A 106 2.84 -3.63 -0.51
N THR A 107 2.91 -2.74 0.46
CA THR A 107 4.16 -2.36 1.14
C THR A 107 4.83 -3.56 1.81
N LEU A 108 4.06 -4.37 2.56
CA LEU A 108 4.58 -5.55 3.24
C LEU A 108 5.00 -6.69 2.30
N THR A 109 4.45 -6.73 1.09
CA THR A 109 4.71 -7.81 0.11
C THR A 109 5.64 -7.40 -1.02
N SER A 110 6.12 -6.15 -1.04
CA SER A 110 7.04 -5.62 -2.04
C SER A 110 8.46 -5.57 -1.48
N ARG A 111 9.42 -6.09 -2.23
CA ARG A 111 10.84 -5.93 -1.92
C ARG A 111 11.34 -4.59 -2.47
N PHE A 112 12.23 -3.92 -1.74
CA PHE A 112 12.79 -2.63 -2.14
C PHE A 112 13.46 -2.70 -3.53
N ASP A 113 14.27 -3.72 -3.80
CA ASP A 113 14.92 -3.91 -5.10
C ASP A 113 13.92 -4.05 -6.26
N ALA A 114 12.78 -4.68 -5.98
CA ALA A 114 11.72 -4.85 -6.97
C ALA A 114 10.94 -3.55 -7.21
N LEU A 115 10.87 -2.64 -6.23
CA LEU A 115 10.36 -1.28 -6.44
C LEU A 115 11.33 -0.45 -7.30
N LEU A 116 12.63 -0.56 -7.04
CA LEU A 116 13.66 0.15 -7.80
C LEU A 116 13.63 -0.23 -9.28
N SER A 117 13.54 -1.52 -9.61
CA SER A 117 13.42 -1.98 -11.00
C SER A 117 12.15 -1.48 -11.71
N VAL A 118 11.03 -1.33 -11.00
CA VAL A 118 9.81 -0.74 -11.56
C VAL A 118 10.01 0.76 -11.84
N ILE A 119 10.65 1.47 -10.92
CA ILE A 119 10.98 2.90 -11.11
C ILE A 119 11.92 3.06 -12.31
N GLU A 120 13.00 2.29 -12.40
CA GLU A 120 13.91 2.33 -13.56
C GLU A 120 13.17 2.10 -14.89
N ARG A 121 12.28 1.10 -14.93
CA ARG A 121 11.47 0.81 -16.12
C ARG A 121 10.53 1.97 -16.48
N LEU A 122 9.95 2.63 -15.49
CA LEU A 122 9.07 3.78 -15.69
C LEU A 122 9.83 5.03 -16.16
N PHE A 123 11.08 5.20 -15.74
CA PHE A 123 11.96 6.31 -16.14
C PHE A 123 12.75 6.02 -17.43
N THR A 124 12.77 4.79 -17.93
CA THR A 124 13.41 4.43 -19.20
C THR A 124 12.94 5.28 -20.40
N PRO A 125 11.64 5.56 -20.61
CA PRO A 125 11.22 6.45 -21.71
C PRO A 125 11.73 7.89 -21.55
N PHE A 126 11.95 8.35 -20.31
CA PHE A 126 12.51 9.68 -20.03
C PHE A 126 14.01 9.77 -20.34
N LYS A 127 14.69 8.65 -20.67
CA LYS A 127 16.07 8.68 -21.22
C LYS A 127 16.18 9.61 -22.43
N LYS A 128 15.13 9.67 -23.26
CA LYS A 128 15.09 10.54 -24.43
C LYS A 128 15.07 12.04 -24.08
N LEU A 129 14.71 12.40 -22.85
CA LEU A 129 14.72 13.78 -22.35
C LEU A 129 15.99 14.11 -21.54
N GLY A 130 17.02 13.25 -21.57
CA GLY A 130 18.31 13.48 -20.88
C GLY A 130 18.37 12.95 -19.45
N PHE A 131 17.35 12.24 -18.96
CA PHE A 131 17.42 11.56 -17.66
C PHE A 131 18.25 10.28 -17.74
N SER A 132 19.08 10.00 -16.74
CA SER A 132 19.88 8.78 -16.61
C SER A 132 19.32 7.88 -15.49
N PRO A 133 18.45 6.89 -15.82
CA PRO A 133 17.93 5.90 -14.87
C PRO A 133 19.01 5.18 -14.07
N GLU A 134 20.20 4.98 -14.65
CA GLU A 134 21.36 4.37 -13.97
C GLU A 134 21.86 5.23 -12.81
N ILE A 135 21.93 6.56 -12.98
CA ILE A 135 22.33 7.47 -11.89
C ILE A 135 21.26 7.50 -10.81
N LEU A 136 19.98 7.48 -11.19
CA LEU A 136 18.86 7.43 -10.26
C LEU A 136 18.89 6.14 -9.42
N ALA A 137 19.14 4.99 -10.07
CA ALA A 137 19.29 3.71 -9.41
C ALA A 137 20.45 3.69 -8.41
N LEU A 138 21.63 4.16 -8.84
CA LEU A 138 22.82 4.24 -7.99
C LEU A 138 22.59 5.16 -6.78
N THR A 139 21.97 6.32 -7.01
CA THR A 139 21.67 7.30 -5.96
C THR A 139 20.72 6.71 -4.92
N LEU A 140 19.64 6.07 -5.35
CA LEU A 140 18.69 5.41 -4.46
C LEU A 140 19.34 4.26 -3.68
N ALA A 141 20.16 3.44 -4.34
CA ALA A 141 20.89 2.36 -3.68
C ALA A 141 21.86 2.88 -2.60
N LEU A 142 22.59 3.97 -2.89
CA LEU A 142 23.48 4.61 -1.93
C LEU A 142 22.68 5.17 -0.75
N VAL A 143 21.61 5.94 -0.99
CA VAL A 143 20.77 6.51 0.08
C VAL A 143 20.26 5.40 0.99
N VAL A 144 19.69 4.32 0.44
CA VAL A 144 19.15 3.21 1.26
C VAL A 144 20.24 2.48 2.03
N ARG A 145 21.43 2.30 1.45
CA ARG A 145 22.56 1.66 2.14
C ARG A 145 23.14 2.53 3.25
N PHE A 146 23.19 3.85 3.07
CA PHE A 146 23.76 4.78 4.05
C PHE A 146 22.77 5.27 5.10
N THR A 147 21.46 5.26 4.81
CA THR A 147 20.41 5.64 5.79
C THR A 147 20.60 4.97 7.16
N PRO A 148 20.82 3.64 7.27
CA PRO A 148 21.04 3.03 8.58
C PRO A 148 22.32 3.54 9.26
N VAL A 149 23.40 3.79 8.50
CA VAL A 149 24.68 4.28 9.03
C VAL A 149 24.58 5.72 9.55
N LEU A 150 23.69 6.54 9.01
CA LEU A 150 23.49 7.93 9.47
C LEU A 150 22.52 8.06 10.65
N LEU A 151 21.69 7.04 10.90
CA LEU A 151 20.69 7.04 11.97
C LEU A 151 21.20 6.42 13.28
N ASP A 152 22.35 5.74 13.22
CA ASP A 152 23.13 5.25 14.36
C ASP A 152 24.11 6.34 14.86
#